data_AF-A0A3N5WU93-F1
#
_entry.id   AF-A0A3N5WU93-F1
#
_cell.length_a   1.000
_cell.length_b   1.000
_cell.length_c   1.000
_cell.angle_alpha   90.00
_cell.angle_beta   90.00
_cell.angle_gamma   90.00
#
_symmetry.space_group_name_H-M   'P 1'
#
loop_
_entity.id
_entity.type
_entity.pdbx_description
1 polymer ?
#
loop_
_entity_poly.entity_id
_entity_poly.type
_entity_poly.pdbx_seq_one_letter_code
_entity_poly.pdbx_strand_id
1 'polypeptide(L)'
;MSGSNEHASDGSFIDYIGSCVGLTDARLLAEALSRVAGRLIDNHDREQARIAHELHDNIGASLATLGMKILGLGQPASSLPEKQTDIQAIYEELQEIGSRVSHLSNQLLPPMLKYFGLAKAIEAECSKFSERWHIPVSCSCGAISVELNPTLQ
;
A
#
# COMPACT_ATOMS: atom_id res chain seq x y z
N MET A 1 -22.62 -22.35 -26.19
CA MET A 1 -23.95 -22.59 -26.79
C MET A 1 -24.10 -24.09 -26.92
N SER A 2 -25.01 -24.69 -26.17
CA SER A 2 -25.34 -26.11 -26.32
C SER A 2 -26.66 -26.15 -27.08
N GLY A 3 -26.68 -26.83 -28.22
CA GLY A 3 -27.87 -26.98 -29.05
C GLY A 3 -28.02 -28.44 -29.42
N SER A 4 -29.25 -28.93 -29.35
CA SER A 4 -29.62 -30.28 -29.80
C SER A 4 -30.46 -30.15 -31.05
N ASN A 5 -30.10 -30.88 -32.09
CA ASN A 5 -30.89 -30.96 -33.32
C ASN A 5 -31.88 -32.12 -33.20
N GLU A 6 -33.15 -31.86 -33.52
CA GLU A 6 -34.13 -32.92 -33.72
C GLU A 6 -34.24 -33.22 -35.22
N HIS A 7 -34.05 -34.49 -35.56
CA HIS A 7 -34.17 -35.00 -36.93
C HIS A 7 -35.35 -35.98 -37.00
N ALA A 8 -36.10 -35.92 -38.11
CA ALA A 8 -37.12 -36.89 -38.43
C ALA A 8 -36.48 -38.24 -38.80
N SER A 9 -37.28 -39.30 -38.77
CA SER A 9 -36.88 -40.66 -39.12
C SER A 9 -36.38 -40.81 -40.56
N ASP A 10 -36.65 -39.84 -41.44
CA ASP A 10 -36.14 -39.76 -42.82
C ASP A 10 -34.86 -38.92 -42.96
N GLY A 11 -34.30 -38.43 -41.85
CA GLY A 11 -33.11 -37.59 -41.80
C GLY A 11 -33.37 -36.10 -42.06
N SER A 12 -34.60 -35.69 -42.35
CA SER A 12 -34.93 -34.28 -42.51
C SER A 12 -34.81 -33.52 -41.18
N PHE A 13 -34.24 -32.32 -41.25
CA PHE A 13 -34.06 -31.45 -40.10
C PHE A 13 -35.42 -30.85 -39.71
N ILE A 14 -35.85 -31.05 -38.46
CA ILE A 14 -37.17 -30.60 -37.99
C ILE A 14 -37.06 -29.22 -37.34
N ASP A 15 -36.18 -29.08 -36.34
CA ASP A 15 -36.06 -27.85 -35.56
C ASP A 15 -34.71 -27.75 -34.83
N TYR A 16 -34.32 -26.54 -34.44
CA TYR A 16 -33.14 -26.25 -33.62
C TYR A 16 -33.51 -25.39 -32.42
N ILE A 17 -33.42 -25.99 -31.22
CA ILE A 17 -33.62 -25.27 -29.96
C ILE A 17 -32.26 -24.86 -29.39
N GLY A 18 -31.95 -23.57 -29.52
CA GLY A 18 -30.82 -22.95 -28.85
C GLY A 18 -31.23 -22.30 -27.53
N SER A 19 -30.55 -22.64 -26.43
CA SER A 19 -30.64 -21.85 -25.19
C SER A 19 -29.50 -20.84 -25.14
N CYS A 20 -29.84 -19.55 -25.14
CA CYS A 20 -28.92 -18.48 -24.76
C CYS A 20 -29.19 -18.09 -23.29
N VAL A 21 -28.33 -18.57 -22.38
CA VAL A 21 -28.32 -18.05 -21.01
C VAL A 21 -27.71 -16.65 -21.05
N GLY A 22 -28.52 -15.63 -20.77
CA GLY A 22 -28.07 -14.23 -20.71
C GLY A 22 -27.15 -14.00 -19.52
N LEU A 23 -25.84 -13.98 -19.75
CA LEU A 23 -24.81 -13.64 -18.75
C LEU A 23 -24.45 -12.14 -18.73
N THR A 24 -25.12 -11.33 -19.56
CA THR A 24 -24.80 -9.91 -19.77
C THR A 24 -24.97 -9.09 -18.49
N ASP A 25 -26.08 -9.24 -17.79
CA ASP A 25 -26.38 -8.45 -16.58
C ASP A 25 -25.41 -8.79 -15.44
N ALA A 26 -25.10 -10.08 -15.26
CA ALA A 26 -24.13 -10.54 -14.26
C ALA A 26 -22.73 -9.98 -14.55
N ARG A 27 -22.32 -9.93 -15.82
CA ARG A 27 -21.03 -9.39 -16.23
C ARG A 27 -20.94 -7.87 -16.04
N LEU A 28 -21.99 -7.13 -16.43
CA LEU A 28 -22.07 -5.68 -16.21
C LEU A 28 -22.02 -5.32 -14.72
N LEU A 29 -22.71 -6.09 -13.87
CA LEU A 29 -22.67 -5.88 -12.42
C LEU A 29 -21.27 -6.17 -11.85
N ALA A 30 -20.62 -7.25 -12.28
CA ALA A 30 -19.27 -7.58 -11.86
C ALA A 30 -18.24 -6.51 -12.28
N GLU A 31 -18.35 -5.98 -13.51
CA GLU A 31 -17.51 -4.90 -14.01
C GLU A 31 -17.75 -3.58 -13.26
N ALA A 32 -19.02 -3.26 -12.96
CA ALA A 32 -19.36 -2.09 -12.16
C ALA A 32 -18.80 -2.19 -10.73
N LEU A 33 -18.91 -3.37 -10.09
CA LEU A 33 -18.37 -3.63 -8.76
C LEU A 33 -16.84 -3.52 -8.75
N SER A 34 -16.17 -4.13 -9.74
CA SER A 34 -14.70 -4.06 -9.88
C SER A 34 -14.23 -2.62 -10.04
N ARG A 35 -14.93 -1.81 -10.83
CA ARG A 35 -14.61 -0.39 -11.01
C ARG A 35 -14.76 0.43 -9.72
N VAL A 36 -15.82 0.18 -8.95
CA VAL A 36 -16.01 0.86 -7.65
C VAL A 36 -14.96 0.41 -6.64
N ALA A 37 -14.67 -0.89 -6.57
CA ALA A 37 -13.61 -1.42 -5.71
C ALA A 37 -12.23 -0.82 -6.05
N GLY A 38 -11.91 -0.71 -7.35
CA GLY A 38 -10.67 -0.06 -7.80
C GLY A 38 -10.56 1.39 -7.32
N ARG A 39 -11.62 2.19 -7.52
CA ARG A 39 -11.66 3.59 -7.03
C ARG A 39 -11.53 3.71 -5.51
N LEU A 40 -12.12 2.78 -4.76
CA LEU A 40 -12.01 2.74 -3.30
C LEU A 40 -10.58 2.45 -2.86
N ILE A 41 -9.93 1.45 -3.46
CA ILE A 41 -8.53 1.12 -3.21
C ILE A 41 -7.64 2.31 -3.57
N ASP A 42 -7.86 2.93 -4.72
CA ASP A 42 -7.06 4.08 -5.16
C ASP A 42 -7.18 5.28 -4.23
N ASN A 43 -8.40 5.59 -3.77
CA ASN A 43 -8.62 6.65 -2.79
C ASN A 43 -8.01 6.30 -1.43
N HIS A 44 -8.10 5.04 -1.02
CA HIS A 44 -7.49 4.58 0.22
C HIS A 44 -5.97 4.72 0.19
N ASP A 45 -5.31 4.29 -0.89
CA ASP A 45 -3.87 4.43 -1.08
C ASP A 45 -3.44 5.91 -1.06
N ARG A 46 -4.19 6.77 -1.76
CA ARG A 46 -3.93 8.22 -1.80
C ARG A 46 -4.03 8.83 -0.40
N GLU A 47 -5.03 8.42 0.37
CA GLU A 47 -5.20 8.92 1.75
C GLU A 47 -4.12 8.38 2.69
N GLN A 48 -3.74 7.11 2.58
CA GLN A 48 -2.62 6.55 3.34
C GLN A 48 -1.31 7.31 3.06
N ALA A 49 -1.02 7.58 1.79
CA ALA A 49 0.15 8.39 1.40
C ALA A 49 0.07 9.81 1.95
N ARG A 50 -1.11 10.45 1.89
CA ARG A 50 -1.33 11.79 2.45
C ARG A 50 -1.08 11.81 3.96
N ILE A 51 -1.60 10.83 4.70
CA ILE A 51 -1.42 10.71 6.16
C ILE A 51 0.06 10.46 6.49
N ALA A 52 0.75 9.57 5.76
CA ALA A 52 2.18 9.32 5.96
C ALA A 52 3.01 10.60 5.79
N HIS A 53 2.73 11.37 4.75
CA HIS A 53 3.38 12.67 4.51
C HIS A 53 3.09 13.68 5.60
N GLU A 54 1.82 13.86 5.99
CA GLU A 54 1.44 14.79 7.06
C GLU A 54 2.10 14.43 8.40
N LEU A 55 2.18 13.14 8.70
CA LEU A 55 2.83 12.62 9.89
C LEU A 55 4.36 12.87 9.87
N HIS A 56 5.02 12.62 8.74
CA HIS A 56 6.46 12.85 8.60
C HIS A 56 6.82 14.35 8.60
N ASP A 57 6.17 15.13 7.73
CA ASP A 57 6.55 16.52 7.45
C ASP A 57 6.12 17.49 8.55
N ASN A 58 5.00 17.22 9.24
CA ASN A 58 4.50 18.10 10.30
C ASN A 58 4.92 17.61 11.69
N ILE A 59 4.52 16.39 12.05
CA ILE A 59 4.77 15.85 13.38
C ILE A 59 6.26 15.49 13.53
N GLY A 60 6.87 14.83 12.55
CA GLY A 60 8.30 14.52 12.57
C GLY A 60 9.17 15.78 12.69
N ALA A 61 8.90 16.82 11.89
CA ALA A 61 9.63 18.10 11.97
C ALA A 61 9.44 18.81 13.33
N SER A 62 8.22 18.76 13.90
CA SER A 62 7.93 19.33 15.22
C SER A 62 8.71 18.62 16.32
N LEU A 63 8.77 17.28 16.29
CA LEU A 63 9.54 16.48 17.25
C LEU A 63 11.04 16.76 17.14
N ALA A 64 11.58 16.85 15.92
CA ALA A 64 12.98 17.20 15.70
C ALA A 64 13.32 18.58 16.27
N THR A 65 12.45 19.57 16.03
CA THR A 65 12.59 20.93 16.58
C THR A 65 12.57 20.93 18.10
N LEU A 66 11.66 20.16 18.71
CA LEU A 66 11.56 20.04 20.16
C LEU A 66 12.81 19.37 20.75
N GLY A 67 13.33 18.33 20.08
CA GLY A 67 14.57 17.65 20.48
C GLY A 67 15.76 18.59 20.49
N MET A 68 15.91 19.45 19.47
CA MET A 68 16.96 20.47 19.44
C MET A 68 16.83 21.47 20.60
N LYS A 69 15.61 21.90 20.94
CA LYS A 69 15.38 22.81 22.08
C LYS A 69 15.77 22.16 23.40
N ILE A 70 15.40 20.90 23.61
CA ILE A 70 15.74 20.14 24.84
C ILE A 70 17.25 19.95 24.95
N LEU A 71 17.93 19.57 23.87
CA LEU A 71 19.39 19.48 23.83
C LEU A 71 20.07 20.81 24.18
N GLY A 72 19.50 21.93 23.72
CA GLY A 72 19.97 23.27 24.08
C GLY A 72 19.81 23.60 25.56
N LEU A 73 18.73 23.14 26.21
CA LEU A 73 18.49 23.31 27.64
C LEU A 73 19.39 22.42 28.51
N GLY A 74 19.83 21.27 27.98
CA GLY A 74 20.78 20.36 28.63
C GLY A 74 22.24 20.83 28.60
N GLN A 75 22.57 21.91 27.90
CA GLN A 75 23.95 22.40 27.86
C GLN A 75 24.35 23.08 29.19
N PRO A 76 25.52 22.73 29.75
CA PRO A 76 25.93 23.19 31.07
C PRO A 76 26.37 24.65 31.04
N ALA A 77 25.43 25.57 31.19
CA ALA A 77 25.75 26.97 31.49
C ALA A 77 25.89 27.20 33.00
N SER A 78 25.12 26.49 33.85
CA SER A 78 25.17 26.56 35.32
C SER A 78 24.08 25.70 36.03
N SER A 79 23.84 24.44 35.61
CA SER A 79 22.67 23.64 36.04
C SER A 79 22.92 22.73 37.26
N LEU A 80 21.88 22.63 38.11
CA LEU A 80 21.73 21.63 39.18
C LEU A 80 21.64 20.21 38.59
N PRO A 81 22.36 19.19 39.12
CA PRO A 81 22.37 17.83 38.60
C PRO A 81 20.99 17.19 38.42
N GLU A 82 20.02 17.48 39.31
CA GLU A 82 18.65 16.94 39.20
C GLU A 82 17.95 17.39 37.90
N LYS A 83 18.12 18.66 37.49
CA LYS A 83 17.49 19.17 36.26
C LYS A 83 18.10 18.56 35.00
N GLN A 84 19.37 18.13 35.07
CA GLN A 84 20.05 17.47 33.97
C GLN A 84 19.41 16.10 33.68
N THR A 85 19.10 15.35 34.75
CA THR A 85 18.45 14.04 34.68
C THR A 85 17.04 14.15 34.11
N ASP A 86 16.26 15.13 34.56
CA ASP A 86 14.89 15.35 34.05
C ASP A 86 14.88 15.72 32.56
N ILE A 87 15.80 16.59 32.13
CA ILE A 87 15.96 16.98 30.72
C ILE A 87 16.33 15.78 29.85
N GLN A 88 17.23 14.92 30.35
CA GLN A 88 17.62 13.70 29.65
C GLN A 88 16.45 12.72 29.51
N ALA A 89 15.66 12.52 30.57
CA ALA A 89 14.48 11.66 30.54
C ALA A 89 13.44 12.16 29.51
N ILE A 90 13.15 13.47 29.50
CA ILE A 90 12.25 14.09 28.51
C ILE A 90 12.77 13.91 27.08
N TYR A 91 14.08 14.02 26.89
CA TYR A 91 14.69 13.79 25.57
C TYR A 91 14.53 12.34 25.10
N GLU A 92 14.71 11.37 26.00
CA GLU A 92 14.55 9.94 25.69
C GLU A 92 13.11 9.59 25.32
N GLU A 93 12.12 10.08 26.09
CA GLU A 93 10.70 9.93 25.76
C GLU A 93 10.36 10.54 24.39
N LEU A 94 10.94 11.71 24.08
CA LEU A 94 10.73 12.36 22.80
C LEU A 94 11.28 11.54 21.62
N GLN A 95 12.46 10.93 21.78
CA GLN A 95 13.05 10.05 20.77
C GLN A 95 12.21 8.80 20.57
N GLU A 96 11.65 8.23 21.65
CA GLU A 96 10.75 7.10 21.55
C GLU A 96 9.48 7.44 20.76
N ILE A 97 8.87 8.60 21.03
CA ILE A 97 7.72 9.09 20.28
C ILE A 97 8.07 9.31 18.80
N GLY A 98 9.22 9.93 18.51
CA GLY A 98 9.71 10.14 17.15
C GLY A 98 9.90 8.82 16.38
N SER A 99 10.47 7.82 17.05
CA SER A 99 10.64 6.48 16.47
C SER A 99 9.30 5.83 16.14
N ARG A 100 8.32 5.89 17.05
CA ARG A 100 6.95 5.35 16.83
C ARG A 100 6.25 6.05 15.66
N VAL A 101 6.37 7.37 15.56
CA VAL A 101 5.83 8.19 14.46
C VAL A 101 6.46 7.83 13.12
N SER A 102 7.78 7.69 13.09
CA SER A 102 8.52 7.26 11.88
C SER A 102 8.08 5.86 11.45
N HIS A 103 7.97 4.92 12.39
CA HIS A 103 7.51 3.58 12.12
C HIS A 103 6.07 3.56 11.57
N LEU A 104 5.15 4.35 12.14
CA LEU A 104 3.79 4.47 11.64
C LEU A 104 3.75 5.09 10.24
N SER A 105 4.53 6.14 9.99
CA SER A 105 4.64 6.77 8.66
C SER A 105 5.12 5.78 7.61
N ASN A 106 6.12 4.94 7.95
CA ASN A 106 6.65 3.91 7.07
C ASN A 106 5.68 2.73 6.85
N GLN A 107 4.82 2.41 7.83
CA GLN A 107 3.77 1.41 7.65
C GLN A 107 2.62 1.90 6.77
N LEU A 108 2.31 3.20 6.85
CA LEU A 108 1.34 3.87 5.98
C LEU A 108 1.85 4.06 4.54
N LEU A 109 3.13 3.79 4.31
CA LEU A 109 3.77 3.89 3.00
C LEU A 109 4.31 2.51 2.58
N PRO A 110 3.46 1.54 2.14
CA PRO A 110 3.59 1.04 0.76
C PRO A 110 2.30 0.35 0.17
N PRO A 111 2.15 0.22 -1.17
CA PRO A 111 3.07 -0.57 -1.96
C PRO A 111 3.80 0.23 -3.04
N MET A 112 5.13 0.14 -3.01
CA MET A 112 6.11 0.41 -4.08
C MET A 112 5.63 0.10 -5.52
N LEU A 113 4.62 -0.75 -5.66
CA LEU A 113 3.90 -1.09 -6.90
C LEU A 113 3.45 0.14 -7.70
N LYS A 114 2.92 1.18 -7.02
CA LYS A 114 2.26 2.31 -7.70
C LYS A 114 3.24 3.34 -8.26
N TYR A 115 4.43 3.46 -7.66
CA TYR A 115 5.45 4.46 -8.06
C TYR A 115 6.63 3.85 -8.82
N PHE A 116 6.98 2.59 -8.56
CA PHE A 116 8.16 1.95 -9.14
C PHE A 116 7.86 0.67 -9.92
N GLY A 117 6.58 0.26 -9.99
CA GLY A 117 6.14 -0.96 -10.66
C GLY A 117 6.27 -2.21 -9.79
N LEU A 118 5.59 -3.28 -10.21
CA LEU A 118 5.54 -4.57 -9.52
C LEU A 118 6.93 -5.15 -9.22
N ALA A 119 7.87 -5.01 -10.16
CA ALA A 119 9.23 -5.49 -10.01
C ALA A 119 9.94 -4.88 -8.78
N LYS A 120 9.89 -3.56 -8.64
CA LYS A 120 10.50 -2.83 -7.53
C LYS A 120 9.82 -3.10 -6.19
N ALA A 121 8.52 -3.38 -6.19
CA ALA A 121 7.80 -3.77 -4.99
C ALA A 121 8.24 -5.14 -4.46
N ILE A 122 8.42 -6.10 -5.37
CA ILE A 122 8.90 -7.43 -5.02
C ILE A 122 10.36 -7.36 -4.55
N GLU A 123 11.22 -6.58 -5.22
CA GLU A 123 12.60 -6.35 -4.78
C GLU A 123 12.67 -5.78 -3.36
N ALA A 124 11.83 -4.77 -3.06
CA ALA A 124 11.78 -4.14 -1.75
C ALA A 124 11.33 -5.12 -0.65
N GLU A 125 10.32 -5.95 -0.92
CA GLU A 125 9.88 -6.96 0.05
C GLU A 125 10.88 -8.11 0.20
N CYS A 126 11.57 -8.52 -0.87
CA CYS A 126 12.67 -9.48 -0.75
C CYS A 126 13.81 -8.93 0.13
N SER A 127 14.14 -7.64 0.02
CA SER A 127 15.14 -6.99 0.88
C SER A 127 14.71 -6.99 2.35
N LYS A 128 13.48 -6.54 2.63
CA LYS A 128 12.92 -6.54 4.00
C LYS A 128 12.85 -7.94 4.60
N PHE A 129 12.47 -8.95 3.80
CA PHE A 129 12.44 -10.34 4.24
C PHE A 129 13.84 -10.85 4.59
N SER A 130 14.84 -10.54 3.75
CA SER A 130 16.23 -10.91 3.97
C SER A 130 16.79 -10.30 5.25
N GLU A 131 16.53 -9.01 5.50
CA GLU A 131 16.94 -8.32 6.73
C GLU A 131 16.24 -8.89 7.96
N ARG A 132 14.93 -9.14 7.88
CA ARG A 132 14.15 -9.62 9.02
C ARG A 132 14.53 -11.04 9.44
N TRP A 133 14.75 -11.93 8.48
CA TRP A 133 14.96 -13.36 8.76
C TRP A 133 16.41 -13.81 8.61
N HIS A 134 17.31 -12.90 8.20
CA HIS A 134 18.73 -13.19 7.94
C HIS A 134 18.93 -14.32 6.91
N ILE A 135 17.97 -14.48 6.00
CA ILE A 135 18.03 -15.44 4.90
C ILE A 135 18.38 -14.67 3.63
N PRO A 136 19.52 -14.94 2.98
CA PRO A 136 19.87 -14.26 1.74
C PRO A 136 18.85 -14.59 0.64
N VAL A 137 18.14 -13.56 0.17
CA VAL A 137 17.16 -13.68 -0.92
C VAL A 137 17.66 -12.92 -2.14
N SER A 138 17.78 -13.60 -3.27
CA SER A 138 18.02 -12.96 -4.57
C SER A 138 16.70 -12.87 -5.35
N CYS A 139 16.29 -11.66 -5.71
CA CYS A 139 15.14 -11.42 -6.58
C CYS A 139 15.61 -11.07 -7.99
N SER A 140 14.98 -11.67 -9.01
CA SER A 140 15.13 -11.25 -10.41
C SER A 140 13.75 -11.05 -11.00
N CYS A 141 13.35 -9.79 -11.16
CA CYS A 141 12.12 -9.43 -11.85
C CYS A 141 12.46 -8.94 -13.26
N GLY A 142 11.95 -9.62 -14.28
CA GLY A 142 11.94 -9.08 -15.64
C GLY A 142 11.06 -7.83 -15.73
N ALA A 143 11.21 -7.03 -16.79
CA ALA A 143 10.31 -5.89 -17.03
C ALA A 143 8.88 -6.40 -17.25
N ILE A 144 8.05 -6.33 -16.21
CA ILE A 144 6.63 -6.63 -16.30
C ILE A 144 5.94 -5.34 -16.76
N SER A 145 5.76 -5.19 -18.07
CA SER A 145 4.91 -4.14 -18.65
C SER A 145 3.44 -4.48 -18.35
N VAL A 146 2.99 -4.23 -17.13
CA VAL A 146 1.56 -4.11 -16.85
C VAL A 146 1.19 -2.70 -17.33
N GLU A 147 0.44 -2.58 -18.42
CA GLU A 147 -0.25 -1.32 -18.72
C GLU A 147 -1.21 -1.04 -17.56
N LEU A 148 -0.79 -0.17 -16.64
CA LEU A 148 -1.69 0.41 -15.66
C LEU A 148 -2.66 1.29 -16.43
N ASN A 149 -3.91 0.84 -16.51
CA ASN A 149 -5.00 1.49 -17.24
C ASN A 149 -5.03 3.01 -16.93
N PRO A 150 -5.04 3.92 -17.93
CA PRO A 150 -4.74 5.34 -17.74
C PRO A 150 -5.76 6.17 -16.93
N THR A 151 -6.80 5.59 -16.36
CA THR A 151 -7.82 6.33 -15.59
C THR A 151 -7.38 6.84 -14.20
N LEU A 152 -6.06 6.92 -13.96
CA LEU A 152 -5.46 7.54 -12.78
C LEU A 152 -4.72 8.84 -13.16
N GLN A 153 -5.48 9.88 -13.51
CA GLN A 153 -5.07 11.28 -13.29
C GLN A 153 -6.06 11.89 -12.30
#